data_AF-A0A4Q3F6L4-F1
#
_entry.id   AF-A0A4Q3F6L4-F1
#
_cell.length_a   1.000
_cell.length_b   1.000
_cell.length_c   1.000
_cell.angle_alpha   90.00
_cell.angle_beta   90.00
_cell.angle_gamma   90.00
#
_symmetry.space_group_name_H-M   'P 1'
#
loop_
_entity.id
_entity.type
_entity.pdbx_description
1 polymer ?
#
loop_
_entity_poly.entity_id
_entity_poly.type
_entity_poly.pdbx_seq_one_letter_code
_entity_poly.pdbx_strand_id
1 'polypeptide(L)'
;MTESEEVPSPKTKKQVFWDVVKTILKIGFTTLLLYLVLRKIDFEKVKSTLSASNPLYLLLAVFTFFASQMVASSRLLSFFKSIHLRLGYVFNLRLYMLGLFY
;
A
#
# COMPACT_ATOMS: atom_id res chain seq x y z
N MET A 1 -13.75 4.13 -35.72
CA MET A 1 -12.77 3.13 -35.24
C MET A 1 -13.42 2.50 -34.01
N THR A 2 -14.10 1.39 -34.23
CA THR A 2 -15.00 0.75 -33.28
C THR A 2 -14.16 0.02 -32.24
N GLU A 3 -14.18 0.51 -31.01
CA GLU A 3 -13.60 -0.20 -29.87
C GLU A 3 -14.46 -1.44 -29.64
N SER A 4 -13.95 -2.59 -30.06
CA SER A 4 -14.53 -3.89 -29.75
C SER A 4 -14.39 -4.09 -28.25
N GLU A 5 -15.45 -3.75 -27.50
CA GLU A 5 -15.61 -4.13 -26.11
C GLU A 5 -15.50 -5.65 -26.01
N GLU A 6 -14.34 -6.14 -25.54
CA GLU A 6 -14.17 -7.53 -25.15
C GLU A 6 -15.08 -7.82 -23.96
N VAL A 7 -16.30 -8.27 -24.26
CA VAL A 7 -17.23 -8.76 -23.24
C VAL A 7 -16.56 -9.96 -22.56
N PRO A 8 -16.29 -9.90 -21.23
CA PRO A 8 -15.54 -10.96 -20.57
C PRO A 8 -16.32 -12.27 -20.68
N SER A 9 -15.70 -13.26 -21.32
CA SER A 9 -16.24 -14.61 -21.48
C SER A 9 -16.65 -15.20 -20.11
N PRO A 10 -17.80 -15.87 -20.00
CA PRO A 10 -18.28 -16.42 -18.73
C PRO A 10 -17.26 -17.41 -18.17
N LYS A 11 -16.73 -17.10 -16.99
CA LYS A 11 -15.73 -17.94 -16.31
C LYS A 11 -16.23 -19.37 -16.14
N THR A 12 -15.44 -20.34 -16.60
CA THR A 12 -15.76 -21.77 -16.45
C THR A 12 -15.72 -22.16 -14.96
N LYS A 13 -16.60 -23.07 -14.51
CA LYS A 13 -16.66 -23.52 -13.10
C LYS A 13 -15.29 -23.94 -12.52
N LYS A 14 -14.42 -24.51 -13.36
CA LYS A 14 -13.03 -24.87 -13.00
C LYS A 14 -12.18 -23.64 -12.66
N GLN A 15 -12.31 -22.53 -13.40
CA GLN A 15 -11.57 -21.29 -13.15
C GLN A 15 -12.02 -20.61 -11.86
N VAL A 16 -13.33 -20.58 -11.59
CA VAL A 16 -13.86 -20.06 -10.32
C VAL A 16 -13.34 -20.87 -9.13
N PHE A 17 -13.30 -22.20 -9.23
CA PHE A 17 -12.72 -23.04 -8.19
C PHE A 17 -11.23 -22.71 -7.94
N TRP A 18 -10.43 -22.58 -9.00
CA TRP A 18 -9.02 -22.19 -8.88
C TRP A 18 -8.85 -20.78 -8.28
N ASP A 19 -9.69 -19.82 -8.65
CA ASP A 19 -9.68 -18.46 -8.10
C ASP A 19 -10.00 -18.47 -6.59
N VAL A 20 -10.98 -19.28 -6.16
CA VAL A 20 -11.35 -19.44 -4.75
C VAL A 20 -10.22 -20.10 -3.95
N VAL A 21 -9.67 -21.21 -4.44
CA VAL A 21 -8.53 -21.89 -3.80
C VAL A 21 -7.33 -20.94 -3.66
N LYS A 22 -7.01 -20.19 -4.72
CA LYS A 22 -5.92 -19.21 -4.68
C LYS A 22 -6.16 -18.11 -3.65
N THR A 23 -7.42 -17.65 -3.52
CA THR A 23 -7.80 -16.63 -2.54
C THR A 23 -7.69 -17.16 -1.12
N ILE A 24 -8.22 -18.36 -0.85
CA ILE A 24 -8.11 -19.01 0.46
C ILE A 24 -6.65 -19.23 0.83
N LEU A 25 -5.80 -19.67 -0.11
CA LEU A 25 -4.38 -19.88 0.14
C LEU A 25 -3.68 -18.57 0.50
N LYS A 26 -3.95 -17.48 -0.23
CA LYS A 26 -3.41 -16.14 0.10
C LYS A 26 -3.81 -15.72 1.50
N ILE A 27 -5.10 -15.79 1.82
CA ILE A 27 -5.63 -15.39 3.13
C ILE A 27 -5.03 -16.28 4.23
N GLY A 28 -5.08 -17.60 4.07
CA GLY A 28 -4.55 -18.55 5.04
C GLY A 28 -3.05 -18.37 5.28
N PHE A 29 -2.27 -18.11 4.23
CA PHE A 29 -0.85 -17.82 4.34
C PHE A 29 -0.59 -16.50 5.08
N THR A 30 -1.32 -15.43 4.75
CA THR A 30 -1.21 -14.14 5.46
C THR A 30 -1.61 -14.28 6.93
N THR A 31 -2.70 -14.98 7.24
CA THR A 31 -3.13 -15.24 8.62
C THR A 31 -2.11 -16.07 9.38
N LEU A 32 -1.53 -17.11 8.75
CA LEU A 32 -0.49 -17.93 9.36
C LEU A 32 0.74 -17.09 9.71
N LEU A 33 1.21 -16.25 8.77
CA LEU A 33 2.33 -15.35 9.02
C LEU A 33 2.04 -14.39 10.17
N LEU A 34 0.85 -13.77 10.16
CA LEU A 34 0.45 -12.86 11.22
C LEU A 34 0.40 -13.57 12.57
N TYR A 35 -0.16 -14.78 12.62
CA TYR A 35 -0.22 -15.60 13.82
C TYR A 35 1.19 -15.93 14.37
N LEU A 36 2.14 -16.27 13.50
CA LEU A 36 3.53 -16.51 13.91
C LEU A 36 4.20 -15.23 14.46
N VAL A 37 3.96 -14.08 13.83
CA VAL A 37 4.50 -12.79 14.27
C VAL A 37 3.92 -12.41 15.63
N LEU A 38 2.59 -12.51 15.81
CA LEU A 38 1.92 -12.19 17.07
C LEU A 38 2.37 -13.10 18.22
N ARG A 39 2.69 -14.38 17.95
CA ARG A 39 3.23 -15.30 18.96
C ARG A 39 4.67 -14.95 19.36
N LYS A 40 5.47 -14.46 18.41
CA LYS A 40 6.88 -14.12 18.67
C LYS A 40 7.06 -12.77 19.35
N ILE A 41 6.06 -11.88 19.24
CA ILE A 41 6.07 -10.56 19.85
C ILE A 41 5.61 -10.64 21.30
N ASP A 42 6.47 -10.17 22.19
CA ASP A 42 6.11 -9.89 23.58
C ASP A 42 5.52 -8.47 23.63
N PHE A 43 4.18 -8.39 23.76
CA PHE A 43 3.46 -7.12 23.78
C PHE A 43 3.86 -6.20 24.94
N GLU A 44 4.22 -6.77 26.08
CA GLU A 44 4.69 -6.02 27.25
C GLU A 44 6.04 -5.38 26.96
N LYS A 45 6.98 -6.11 26.35
CA LYS A 45 8.26 -5.55 25.89
C LYS A 45 8.06 -4.45 24.86
N VAL A 46 7.19 -4.63 23.86
CA VAL A 46 6.94 -3.59 22.85
C VAL A 46 6.41 -2.32 23.50
N LYS A 47 5.46 -2.43 24.42
CA LYS A 47 4.89 -1.27 25.13
C LYS A 47 5.93 -0.59 26.03
N SER A 48 6.74 -1.37 26.73
CA SER A 48 7.84 -0.86 27.58
C SER A 48 8.90 -0.16 26.74
N THR A 49 9.32 -0.73 25.61
CA THR A 49 10.29 -0.12 24.70
C THR A 49 9.73 1.15 24.07
N LEU A 50 8.45 1.18 23.71
CA LEU A 50 7.80 2.38 23.16
C LEU A 50 7.70 3.49 24.22
N SER A 51 7.40 3.15 25.47
CA SER A 51 7.30 4.13 26.56
C SER A 51 8.67 4.63 27.03
N ALA A 52 9.71 3.78 26.97
CA ALA A 52 11.09 4.16 27.27
C ALA A 52 11.80 4.87 26.09
N SER A 53 11.20 4.83 24.89
CA SER A 53 11.73 5.46 23.70
C SER A 53 11.75 6.98 23.84
N ASN A 54 12.81 7.62 23.36
CA ASN A 54 12.88 9.07 23.36
C ASN A 54 11.88 9.64 22.32
N PRO A 55 10.91 10.46 22.75
CA PRO A 55 9.88 11.00 21.87
C PRO A 55 10.44 11.85 20.72
N LEU A 56 11.67 12.37 20.86
CA LEU A 56 12.34 13.15 19.82
C LEU A 56 12.70 12.30 18.60
N TYR A 57 13.13 11.05 18.79
CA TYR A 57 13.39 10.13 17.68
C TYR A 57 12.09 9.69 17.00
N LEU A 58 11.01 9.49 17.76
CA LEU A 58 9.67 9.22 17.21
C LEU A 58 9.19 10.38 16.32
N LEU A 59 9.34 11.62 16.79
CA LEU A 59 9.00 12.81 16.00
C LEU A 59 9.85 12.91 14.74
N LEU A 60 11.16 12.67 14.84
CA LEU A 60 12.06 12.69 13.69
C LEU A 60 11.70 11.59 12.67
N ALA A 61 11.31 10.40 13.13
CA ALA A 61 10.85 9.32 12.26
C ALA A 61 9.59 9.73 11.49
N VAL A 62 8.62 10.36 12.16
CA VAL A 62 7.39 10.87 11.52
C VAL A 62 7.75 11.96 10.49
N PHE A 63 8.61 12.92 10.86
CA PHE A 63 9.03 13.97 9.94
C PHE A 63 9.75 13.41 8.70
N THR A 64 10.66 12.45 8.90
CA THR A 64 11.38 11.77 7.82
C THR A 64 10.43 10.99 6.91
N PHE A 65 9.40 10.35 7.48
CA PHE A 65 8.36 9.68 6.71
C PHE A 65 7.60 10.66 5.81
N PHE A 66 7.15 11.81 6.33
CA PHE A 66 6.51 12.84 5.51
C PHE A 66 7.44 13.41 4.42
N ALA A 67 8.71 13.64 4.74
CA ALA A 67 9.71 14.08 3.76
C ALA A 67 9.90 13.05 2.64
N SER A 68 9.99 11.75 2.98
CA SER A 68 10.03 10.66 2.00
C SER A 68 8.80 10.69 1.08
N GLN A 69 7.63 10.95 1.65
CA GLN A 69 6.37 11.07 0.92
C GLN A 69 6.35 12.25 -0.06
N MET A 70 6.93 13.39 0.33
CA MET A 70 7.09 14.55 -0.55
C MET A 70 8.02 14.26 -1.74
N VAL A 71 9.12 13.53 -1.52
CA VAL A 71 10.04 13.11 -2.57
C VAL A 71 9.35 12.15 -3.54
N ALA A 72 8.62 11.16 -3.02
CA ALA A 72 7.88 10.20 -3.83
C ALA A 72 6.77 10.85 -4.68
N SER A 73 6.04 11.80 -4.10
CA SER A 73 5.08 12.64 -4.82
C SER A 73 5.75 13.46 -5.93
N SER A 74 6.91 14.05 -5.65
CA SER A 74 7.66 14.84 -6.64
C SER A 74 8.13 13.98 -7.83
N ARG A 75 8.55 12.73 -7.56
CA ARG A 75 8.85 11.75 -8.61
C ARG A 75 7.62 11.45 -9.47
N LEU A 76 6.45 11.30 -8.85
CA LEU A 76 5.19 11.09 -9.56
C LEU A 76 4.84 12.29 -10.47
N LEU A 77 5.04 13.51 -9.98
CA LEU A 77 4.83 14.73 -10.78
C LEU A 77 5.74 14.77 -12.01
N SER A 78 6.99 14.31 -11.89
CA SER A 78 7.92 14.22 -13.03
C SER A 78 7.43 13.23 -14.09
N PHE A 79 6.84 12.10 -13.70
CA PHE A 79 6.20 11.19 -14.65
C PHE A 79 5.01 11.85 -15.36
N PHE A 80 4.15 12.56 -14.63
CA PHE A 80 3.03 13.28 -15.24
C PHE A 80 3.49 14.39 -16.21
N LYS A 81 4.58 15.09 -15.88
CA LYS A 81 5.18 16.07 -16.79
C LYS A 81 5.71 15.44 -18.07
N SER A 82 6.27 14.21 -18.00
CA SER A 82 6.78 13.50 -19.17
C SER A 82 5.67 13.12 -20.17
N ILE A 83 4.45 12.91 -19.68
CA ILE A 83 3.27 12.64 -20.52
C ILE A 83 2.49 13.92 -20.87
N HIS A 84 3.11 15.10 -20.73
CA HIS A 84 2.53 16.43 -20.99
C HIS A 84 1.33 16.81 -20.10
N LEU A 85 1.12 16.12 -18.98
CA LEU A 85 0.03 16.42 -18.05
C LEU A 85 0.49 17.47 -17.02
N ARG A 86 -0.03 18.70 -17.15
CA ARG A 86 0.30 19.81 -16.24
C ARG A 86 -0.53 19.73 -14.96
N LEU A 87 -0.01 19.04 -13.95
CA LEU A 87 -0.57 19.07 -12.60
C LEU A 87 0.12 20.13 -11.73
N GLY A 88 -0.67 20.87 -10.96
CA GLY A 88 -0.15 21.70 -9.88
C GLY A 88 0.48 20.84 -8.77
N TYR A 89 1.53 21.34 -8.12
CA TYR A 89 2.27 20.62 -7.07
C TYR A 89 1.37 20.11 -5.94
N VAL A 90 0.48 20.97 -5.41
CA VAL A 90 -0.47 20.61 -4.35
C VAL A 90 -1.49 19.57 -4.83
N PHE A 91 -1.93 19.67 -6.08
CA PHE A 91 -2.88 18.72 -6.66
C PHE A 91 -2.23 17.33 -6.81
N ASN A 92 -0.99 17.26 -7.30
CA ASN A 92 -0.23 16.01 -7.35
C ASN A 92 0.01 15.42 -5.96
N LEU A 93 0.27 16.24 -4.94
CA LEU A 93 0.42 15.74 -3.57
C LEU A 93 -0.88 15.13 -3.04
N ARG A 94 -2.04 15.77 -3.26
CA ARG A 94 -3.35 15.21 -2.91
C ARG A 94 -3.64 13.92 -3.67
N LEU A 95 -3.34 13.88 -4.96
CA LEU A 95 -3.52 12.71 -5.81
C LEU A 95 -2.63 11.54 -5.35
N TYR A 96 -1.37 11.84 -5.02
CA TYR A 96 -0.44 10.84 -4.48
C TYR A 96 -0.96 10.27 -3.17
N MET A 97 -1.37 11.13 -2.22
CA MET A 97 -1.97 10.69 -0.96
C MET A 97 -3.22 9.83 -1.18
N LEU A 98 -4.09 10.22 -2.12
CA LEU A 98 -5.29 9.43 -2.44
C LEU A 98 -4.92 8.06 -3.03
N GLY A 99 -3.91 8.00 -3.90
CA GLY A 99 -3.41 6.75 -4.48
C GLY A 99 -2.66 5.83 -3.50
N LEU A 100 -2.29 6.31 -2.30
CA LEU A 100 -1.83 5.41 -1.23
C LEU A 100 -2.98 4.81 -0.42
N PHE A 101 -4.11 5.48 -0.38
CA PHE A 101 -5.29 5.00 0.34
C PHE A 101 -6.13 4.03 -0.49
N TYR A 102 -6.06 4.14 -1.82
CA TYR A 102 -6.75 3.28 -2.79
C TYR A 102 -5.88 2.08 -3.17
#